data_AF-A0A369GZP8-F1
#
_entry.id   AF-A0A369GZP8-F1
#
_cell.length_a   1.000
_cell.length_b   1.000
_cell.length_c   1.000
_cell.angle_alpha   90.00
_cell.angle_beta   90.00
_cell.angle_gamma   90.00
#
_symmetry.space_group_name_H-M   'P 1'
#
loop_
_entity.id
_entity.type
_entity.pdbx_description
1 polymer ?
#
loop_
_entity_poly.entity_id
_entity_poly.type
_entity_poly.pdbx_seq_one_letter_code
_entity_poly.pdbx_strand_id
1 'polypeptide(L)'
;MSNTTRIACLPEQDLAIIAKGWNKARRYSLERLERISALQGEQLEQTIKDGKLVLETVCLFVHACIKQGQYSLPHLFWQGLYTEYGIVVYPSAITEPIEVDGLEDTMTFTRAYSGHIAMYGRCPSLCHPPPCPMEWIREPPPKYEQ
;
A
#
# COMPACT_ATOMS: atom_id res chain seq x y z
N MET A 1 30.14 27.51 12.58
CA MET A 1 29.82 27.48 11.14
C MET A 1 29.50 26.04 10.80
N SER A 2 28.21 25.72 10.67
CA SER A 2 27.69 24.36 10.54
C SER A 2 27.59 23.98 9.07
N ASN A 3 28.33 22.96 8.64
CA ASN A 3 28.07 22.27 7.38
C ASN A 3 27.77 20.80 7.69
N THR A 4 26.51 20.52 8.00
CA THR A 4 26.00 19.14 8.00
C THR A 4 25.51 18.86 6.60
N THR A 5 26.37 18.25 5.79
CA THR A 5 26.02 17.65 4.50
C THR A 5 24.88 16.65 4.74
N ARG A 6 23.66 17.00 4.32
CA ARG A 6 22.58 16.00 4.17
C ARG A 6 23.07 15.00 3.13
N ILE A 7 23.39 13.79 3.58
CA ILE A 7 23.63 12.65 2.70
C ILE A 7 22.36 12.51 1.86
N ALA A 8 22.46 12.77 0.55
CA ALA A 8 21.44 12.38 -0.40
C ALA A 8 21.41 10.84 -0.38
N CYS A 9 20.42 10.26 0.29
CA CYS A 9 20.20 8.81 0.22
C CYS A 9 20.02 8.43 -1.25
N LEU A 10 20.71 7.37 -1.67
CA LEU A 10 20.63 6.87 -3.04
C LEU A 10 19.21 6.36 -3.30
N PRO A 11 18.61 6.60 -4.49
CA PRO A 11 17.25 6.17 -4.81
C PRO A 11 16.99 4.68 -4.52
N GLU A 12 17.97 3.81 -4.78
CA GLU A 12 17.88 2.36 -4.52
C GLU A 12 17.73 2.03 -3.02
N GLN A 13 18.36 2.81 -2.14
CA GLN A 13 18.28 2.63 -0.70
C GLN A 13 16.89 3.03 -0.17
N ASP A 14 16.29 4.06 -0.75
CA ASP A 14 14.93 4.49 -0.42
C ASP A 14 13.89 3.45 -0.86
N LEU A 15 14.07 2.84 -2.04
CA LEU A 15 13.20 1.75 -2.51
C LEU A 15 13.26 0.51 -1.61
N ALA A 16 14.46 0.14 -1.13
CA ALA A 16 14.62 -0.98 -0.21
C ALA A 16 13.93 -0.71 1.14
N ILE A 17 13.93 0.53 1.62
CA ILE A 17 13.24 0.94 2.85
C ILE A 17 11.72 0.91 2.63
N ILE A 18 11.23 1.44 1.51
CA ILE A 18 9.82 1.39 1.13
C ILE A 18 9.33 -0.06 1.05
N ALA A 19 10.09 -0.94 0.39
CA ALA A 19 9.75 -2.36 0.29
C ALA A 19 9.69 -3.06 1.66
N LYS A 20 10.59 -2.72 2.59
CA LYS A 20 10.53 -3.20 3.98
C LYS A 20 9.27 -2.71 4.69
N GLY A 21 8.93 -1.43 4.53
CA GLY A 21 7.70 -0.85 5.06
C GLY A 21 6.44 -1.55 4.54
N TRP A 22 6.39 -1.77 3.22
CA TRP A 22 5.31 -2.50 2.56
C TRP A 22 5.17 -3.94 3.10
N ASN A 23 6.27 -4.68 3.19
CA ASN A 23 6.25 -6.06 3.70
C ASN A 23 5.75 -6.13 5.15
N LYS A 24 6.15 -5.16 5.98
CA LYS A 24 5.65 -5.04 7.35
C LYS A 24 4.13 -4.78 7.35
N ALA A 25 3.66 -3.81 6.56
CA ALA A 25 2.24 -3.51 6.43
C ALA A 25 1.43 -4.72 5.91
N ARG A 26 1.95 -5.43 4.91
CA ARG A 26 1.30 -6.61 4.33
C ARG A 26 1.12 -7.72 5.37
N ARG A 27 2.15 -7.98 6.17
CA ARG A 27 2.08 -8.99 7.24
C ARG A 27 1.00 -8.64 8.27
N TYR A 28 1.00 -7.41 8.79
CA TYR A 28 -0.03 -6.98 9.75
C TYR A 28 -1.43 -6.98 9.16
N SER A 29 -1.56 -6.65 7.88
CA SER A 29 -2.83 -6.68 7.14
C SER A 29 -3.37 -8.10 7.00
N LEU A 30 -2.49 -9.07 6.72
CA LEU A 30 -2.86 -10.48 6.64
C LEU A 30 -3.34 -11.01 8.00
N GLU A 31 -2.53 -10.82 9.06
CA GLU A 31 -2.87 -11.25 10.42
C GLU A 31 -4.22 -10.64 10.88
N ARG A 32 -4.47 -9.37 10.53
CA ARG A 32 -5.73 -8.69 10.84
C ARG A 32 -6.91 -9.24 10.04
N LEU A 33 -6.76 -9.45 8.74
CA LEU A 33 -7.82 -10.02 7.89
C LEU A 33 -8.22 -11.42 8.34
N GLU A 34 -7.24 -12.28 8.62
CA GLU A 34 -7.47 -13.63 9.14
C GLU A 34 -8.26 -13.59 10.45
N ARG A 35 -7.85 -12.73 11.38
CA ARG A 35 -8.47 -12.60 12.69
C ARG A 35 -9.89 -12.03 12.64
N ILE A 36 -10.10 -10.92 11.93
CA ILE A 36 -11.38 -10.18 11.94
C ILE A 36 -12.41 -10.86 11.03
N SER A 37 -11.97 -11.40 9.90
CA SER A 37 -12.87 -12.02 8.92
C SER A 37 -12.95 -13.55 9.05
N ALA A 38 -12.27 -14.13 10.04
CA ALA A 38 -12.18 -15.57 10.28
C ALA A 38 -11.80 -16.40 9.03
N LEU A 39 -10.97 -15.82 8.16
CA LEU A 39 -10.60 -16.42 6.87
C LEU A 39 -9.55 -17.52 7.07
N GLN A 40 -9.81 -18.71 6.52
CA GLN A 40 -8.87 -19.83 6.51
C GLN A 40 -8.93 -20.60 5.19
N GLY A 41 -7.85 -21.33 4.87
CA GLY A 41 -7.77 -22.22 3.71
C GLY A 41 -8.11 -21.52 2.40
N GLU A 42 -9.00 -22.09 1.61
CA GLU A 42 -9.39 -21.60 0.29
C GLU A 42 -9.96 -20.17 0.31
N GLN A 43 -10.67 -19.78 1.37
CA GLN A 43 -11.24 -18.43 1.48
C GLN A 43 -10.15 -17.36 1.62
N LEU A 44 -9.07 -17.69 2.33
CA LEU A 44 -7.91 -16.83 2.46
C LEU A 44 -7.18 -16.70 1.13
N GLU A 45 -6.95 -17.83 0.44
CA GLU A 45 -6.33 -17.83 -0.89
C GLU A 45 -7.14 -17.01 -1.89
N GLN A 46 -8.47 -17.15 -1.89
CA GLN A 46 -9.33 -16.38 -2.76
C GLN A 46 -9.28 -14.88 -2.42
N THR A 47 -9.28 -14.53 -1.13
CA THR A 47 -9.12 -13.14 -0.66
C THR A 47 -7.81 -12.52 -1.16
N ILE A 48 -6.73 -13.29 -1.18
CA ILE A 48 -5.44 -12.85 -1.74
C ILE A 48 -5.53 -12.69 -3.26
N LYS A 49 -6.10 -13.67 -3.97
CA LYS A 49 -6.28 -13.63 -5.44
C LYS A 49 -7.16 -12.47 -5.91
N ASP A 50 -8.18 -12.13 -5.14
CA ASP A 50 -9.09 -11.00 -5.35
C ASP A 50 -8.41 -9.64 -5.14
N GLY A 51 -7.22 -9.61 -4.53
CA GLY A 51 -6.52 -8.37 -4.21
C GLY A 51 -6.96 -7.71 -2.90
N LYS A 52 -7.83 -8.34 -2.10
CA LYS A 52 -8.32 -7.77 -0.84
C LYS A 52 -7.20 -7.59 0.20
N LEU A 53 -6.22 -8.51 0.22
CA LEU A 53 -5.02 -8.31 1.04
C LEU A 53 -4.22 -7.08 0.60
N VAL A 54 -4.13 -6.82 -0.70
CA VAL A 54 -3.45 -5.62 -1.23
C VAL A 54 -4.21 -4.37 -0.83
N LEU A 55 -5.53 -4.36 -0.96
CA LEU A 55 -6.37 -3.24 -0.50
C LEU A 55 -6.15 -2.94 0.99
N GLU A 56 -6.22 -3.96 1.85
CA GLU A 56 -5.96 -3.80 3.29
C GLU A 56 -4.54 -3.26 3.55
N THR A 57 -3.56 -3.78 2.81
CA THR A 57 -2.16 -3.36 2.90
C THR A 57 -1.98 -1.90 2.49
N VAL A 58 -2.62 -1.46 1.40
CA VAL A 58 -2.57 -0.07 0.94
C VAL A 58 -3.15 0.86 2.00
N CYS A 59 -4.28 0.50 2.62
CA CYS A 59 -4.89 1.31 3.68
C CYS A 59 -3.93 1.51 4.86
N LEU A 60 -3.35 0.42 5.38
CA LEU A 60 -2.37 0.50 6.46
C LEU A 60 -1.10 1.25 6.04
N PHE A 61 -0.60 1.01 4.83
CA PHE A 61 0.63 1.63 4.35
C PHE A 61 0.46 3.14 4.14
N VAL A 62 -0.68 3.56 3.59
CA VAL A 62 -1.05 4.98 3.50
C VAL A 62 -1.13 5.60 4.90
N HIS A 63 -1.80 4.93 5.84
CA HIS A 63 -1.95 5.43 7.21
C HIS A 63 -0.62 5.60 7.94
N ALA A 64 0.18 4.53 7.98
CA ALA A 64 1.35 4.45 8.84
C ALA A 64 2.59 5.13 8.23
N CYS A 65 2.67 5.20 6.90
CA CYS A 65 3.88 5.64 6.22
C CYS A 65 3.66 6.89 5.36
N ILE A 66 2.65 6.90 4.48
CA ILE A 66 2.49 7.99 3.51
C ILE A 66 1.93 9.25 4.16
N LYS A 67 0.84 9.11 4.92
CA LYS A 67 0.19 10.21 5.63
C LYS A 67 1.09 10.86 6.67
N GLN A 68 2.00 10.10 7.26
CA GLN A 68 3.01 10.59 8.21
C GLN A 68 4.22 11.24 7.52
N GLY A 69 4.23 11.31 6.18
CA GLY A 69 5.34 11.86 5.41
C GLY A 69 6.61 11.02 5.44
N GLN A 70 6.55 9.75 5.84
CA GLN A 70 7.73 8.88 5.90
C GLN A 70 8.22 8.52 4.50
N TYR A 71 7.31 8.30 3.54
CA TYR A 71 7.64 7.97 2.16
C TYR A 71 6.79 8.78 1.17
N SER A 72 7.39 9.06 0.02
CA SER A 72 6.68 9.48 -1.19
C SER A 72 6.81 8.36 -2.22
N LEU A 73 5.68 7.88 -2.75
CA LEU A 73 5.68 6.80 -3.74
C LEU A 73 5.65 7.37 -5.16
N PRO A 74 6.34 6.72 -6.11
CA PRO A 74 6.33 7.15 -7.51
C PRO A 74 4.94 6.96 -8.14
N HIS A 75 4.67 7.71 -9.20
CA HIS A 75 3.39 7.63 -9.94
C HIS A 75 3.03 6.20 -10.38
N LEU A 76 4.03 5.43 -10.83
CA LEU A 76 3.87 4.04 -11.27
C LEU A 76 3.24 3.13 -10.21
N PHE A 77 3.49 3.40 -8.93
CA PHE A 77 2.86 2.64 -7.86
C PHE A 77 1.34 2.82 -7.86
N TRP A 78 0.88 4.07 -7.91
CA TRP A 78 -0.55 4.41 -7.91
C TRP A 78 -1.24 3.94 -9.19
N GLN A 79 -0.56 4.10 -10.34
CA GLN A 79 -1.05 3.61 -11.61
C GLN A 79 -1.21 2.09 -11.60
N GLY A 80 -0.21 1.35 -11.11
CA GLY A 80 -0.28 -0.10 -10.98
C GLY A 80 -1.42 -0.57 -10.07
N LEU A 81 -1.67 0.13 -8.95
CA LEU A 81 -2.81 -0.18 -8.06
C LEU A 81 -4.15 -0.11 -8.81
N TYR A 82 -4.33 0.92 -9.62
CA TYR A 82 -5.53 1.06 -10.43
C TYR A 82 -5.61 -0.01 -11.54
N THR A 83 -4.53 -0.18 -12.32
CA THR A 83 -4.52 -1.08 -13.48
C THR A 83 -4.69 -2.55 -13.08
N GLU A 84 -4.02 -2.99 -12.01
CA GLU A 84 -3.94 -4.40 -11.63
C GLU A 84 -5.04 -4.83 -10.65
N TYR A 85 -5.47 -3.89 -9.80
CA TYR A 85 -6.38 -4.16 -8.69
C TYR A 85 -7.66 -3.32 -8.71
N GLY A 86 -7.78 -2.34 -9.61
CA GLY A 86 -8.87 -1.38 -9.58
C GLY A 86 -8.89 -0.55 -8.30
N ILE A 87 -7.74 -0.39 -7.63
CA ILE A 87 -7.64 0.35 -6.37
C ILE A 87 -7.38 1.84 -6.66
N VAL A 88 -8.21 2.69 -6.08
CA VAL A 88 -8.10 4.16 -6.15
C VAL A 88 -7.89 4.71 -4.75
N VAL A 89 -6.84 5.50 -4.57
CA VAL A 89 -6.54 6.22 -3.34
C VAL A 89 -6.88 7.69 -3.55
N TYR A 90 -7.95 8.16 -2.91
CA TYR A 90 -8.37 9.55 -3.02
C TYR A 90 -7.44 10.46 -2.19
N PRO A 91 -7.28 11.75 -2.57
CA PRO A 91 -6.48 12.70 -1.80
C PRO A 91 -6.88 12.77 -0.32
N SER A 92 -8.17 12.61 -0.02
CA SER A 92 -8.72 12.58 1.33
C SER A 92 -8.10 11.51 2.22
N ALA A 93 -7.63 10.38 1.67
CA ALA A 93 -6.94 9.33 2.43
C ALA A 93 -5.63 9.83 3.09
N ILE A 94 -5.05 10.89 2.53
CA ILE A 94 -3.80 11.50 2.97
C ILE A 94 -4.09 12.78 3.75
N THR A 95 -5.05 13.59 3.30
CA THR A 95 -5.27 14.95 3.83
C THR A 95 -6.26 15.02 4.98
N GLU A 96 -7.24 14.13 5.04
CA GLU A 96 -8.32 14.21 6.03
C GLU A 96 -8.04 13.31 7.24
N PRO A 97 -8.49 13.66 8.45
CA PRO A 97 -8.46 12.75 9.58
C PRO A 97 -9.29 11.50 9.25
N ILE A 98 -8.74 10.33 9.56
CA ILE A 98 -9.46 9.07 9.45
C ILE A 98 -9.82 8.70 10.88
N GLU A 99 -11.12 8.59 11.18
CA GLU A 99 -11.59 8.14 12.48
C GLU A 99 -11.18 6.67 12.66
N VAL A 100 -10.08 6.48 13.38
CA VAL A 100 -9.53 5.17 13.71
C VAL A 100 -9.90 4.75 15.14
N ASP A 101 -10.82 5.46 15.80
CA ASP A 101 -11.31 5.07 17.12
C ASP A 101 -12.02 3.71 17.01
N GLY A 102 -11.44 2.70 17.66
CA GLY A 102 -11.86 1.29 17.55
C GLY A 102 -10.96 0.40 16.68
N LEU A 103 -9.83 0.90 16.17
CA LEU A 103 -8.89 0.11 15.37
C LEU A 103 -8.20 -1.03 16.12
N GLU A 104 -8.29 -1.11 17.44
CA GLU A 104 -7.47 -2.11 18.13
C GLU A 104 -7.92 -3.54 17.81
N ASP A 105 -9.22 -3.86 17.63
CA ASP A 105 -9.59 -5.28 17.43
C ASP A 105 -10.81 -5.66 16.56
N THR A 106 -11.72 -4.76 16.16
CA THR A 106 -13.00 -5.20 15.53
C THR A 106 -13.20 -4.82 14.07
N MET A 107 -12.32 -3.99 13.49
CA MET A 107 -12.46 -3.56 12.09
C MET A 107 -11.18 -3.67 11.27
N THR A 108 -11.35 -3.94 9.98
CA THR A 108 -10.29 -3.93 8.97
C THR A 108 -9.91 -2.49 8.59
N PHE A 109 -8.68 -2.28 8.13
CA PHE A 109 -8.24 -0.99 7.59
C PHE A 109 -9.05 -0.57 6.37
N THR A 110 -9.43 -1.55 5.53
CA THR A 110 -10.33 -1.33 4.39
C THR A 110 -11.65 -0.68 4.83
N ARG A 111 -12.20 -1.12 5.97
CA ARG A 111 -13.44 -0.54 6.51
C ARG A 111 -13.21 0.86 7.07
N ALA A 112 -12.12 1.07 7.79
CA ALA A 112 -11.76 2.39 8.33
C ALA A 112 -11.50 3.43 7.22
N TYR A 113 -10.96 3.00 6.09
CA TYR A 113 -10.67 3.84 4.93
C TYR A 113 -11.81 3.88 3.89
N SER A 114 -13.01 3.40 4.24
CA SER A 114 -14.15 3.46 3.34
C SER A 114 -14.44 4.91 2.91
N GLY A 115 -14.61 5.14 1.61
CA GLY A 115 -14.77 6.49 1.03
C GLY A 115 -13.46 7.23 0.74
N HIS A 116 -12.33 6.76 1.29
CA HIS A 116 -10.99 7.33 1.06
C HIS A 116 -10.13 6.46 0.16
N ILE A 117 -10.30 5.14 0.23
CA ILE A 117 -9.67 4.16 -0.65
C ILE A 117 -10.75 3.20 -1.12
N ALA A 118 -10.87 3.05 -2.44
CA ALA A 118 -11.88 2.21 -3.07
C ALA A 118 -11.22 1.13 -3.94
N MET A 119 -11.90 -0.01 -4.08
CA MET A 119 -11.50 -1.08 -4.99
C MET A 119 -12.68 -1.45 -5.87
N TYR A 120 -12.51 -1.35 -7.20
CA TYR A 120 -13.51 -1.73 -8.19
C TYR A 120 -13.37 -3.20 -8.64
N GLY A 121 -12.39 -3.91 -8.09
CA GLY A 121 -12.07 -5.29 -8.42
C GLY A 121 -10.98 -5.39 -9.49
N ARG A 122 -10.37 -6.57 -9.56
CA ARG A 122 -9.37 -6.88 -10.58
C ARG A 122 -10.03 -6.99 -11.95
N CYS A 123 -9.33 -6.55 -12.98
CA CYS A 123 -9.78 -6.75 -14.35
C CYS A 123 -9.77 -8.25 -14.69
N PRO A 124 -10.92 -8.88 -15.02
CA PRO A 124 -11.00 -10.33 -15.25
C PRO A 124 -10.18 -10.80 -16.45
N SER A 125 -9.84 -9.91 -17.39
CA SER A 125 -9.03 -10.22 -18.56
C SER A 125 -7.53 -10.32 -18.27
N LEU A 126 -7.08 -9.99 -17.05
CA LEU A 126 -5.68 -10.16 -16.65
C LEU A 126 -5.43 -11.63 -16.27
N CYS A 127 -4.86 -12.40 -17.19
CA CYS A 127 -4.61 -13.84 -17.01
C CYS A 127 -3.36 -14.17 -16.16
N HIS A 128 -2.74 -13.18 -15.53
CA HIS A 128 -1.53 -13.38 -14.73
C HIS A 128 -1.81 -13.22 -13.23
N PRO A 129 -0.98 -13.85 -12.38
CA PRO A 129 -1.06 -13.63 -10.94
C PRO A 129 -0.87 -12.13 -10.62
N PRO A 130 -1.56 -11.63 -9.59
CA PRO A 130 -1.47 -10.23 -9.20
C PRO A 130 -0.02 -9.90 -8.76
N PRO A 131 0.67 -8.97 -9.45
CA PRO A 131 2.05 -8.65 -9.12
C PRO A 131 2.13 -7.88 -7.79
N CYS A 132 3.22 -8.05 -7.06
CA CYS A 132 3.43 -7.27 -5.84
C CYS A 132 3.60 -5.79 -6.22
N PRO A 133 2.89 -4.83 -5.60
CA PRO A 133 3.01 -3.41 -5.95
C PRO A 133 4.44 -2.83 -5.89
N MET A 134 5.34 -3.46 -5.12
CA MET A 134 6.76 -3.08 -5.06
C MET A 134 7.56 -3.46 -6.32
N GLU A 135 7.02 -4.35 -7.16
CA GLU A 135 7.66 -4.76 -8.42
C GLU A 135 7.59 -3.65 -9.48
N TRP A 136 6.54 -2.82 -9.45
CA TRP A 136 6.36 -1.69 -10.38
C TRP A 136 7.28 -0.51 -10.08
N ILE A 137 7.80 -0.44 -8.87
CA ILE A 137 8.66 0.66 -8.40
C ILE A 137 10.12 0.46 -8.84
N ARG A 138 10.46 -0.68 -9.47
CA ARG A 138 11.85 -1.06 -9.78
C ARG A 138 12.51 -0.28 -10.93
N GLU A 139 11.80 0.61 -11.63
CA GLU A 139 12.47 1.48 -12.61
C GLU A 139 13.19 2.63 -11.89
N PRO A 140 14.49 2.85 -12.15
CA PRO A 140 15.20 4.00 -11.59
C PRO A 140 14.52 5.29 -12.07
N PRO A 141 14.39 6.32 -11.20
CA PRO A 141 13.85 7.60 -11.65
C PRO A 141 14.68 8.13 -12.82
N PRO A 142 14.05 8.73 -13.86
CA PRO A 142 14.79 9.30 -14.97
C PRO A 142 15.82 10.28 -14.44
N LYS A 143 17.08 10.12 -14.86
CA LYS A 143 18.15 11.06 -14.53
C LYS A 143 17.78 12.39 -15.18
N TYR A 144 17.33 13.35 -14.39
CA TYR A 144 17.32 14.74 -14.82
C TYR A 144 18.78 15.18 -14.89
N GLU A 145 19.29 15.42 -16.10
CA GLU A 145 20.58 16.07 -16.31
C GLU A 145 20.52 17.46 -15.64
N GLN A 146 21.55 17.77 -14.85
CA GLN A 146 21.70 19.05 -14.15
C GLN A 146 22.27 20.13 -15.05
#